data_AF-A0A2W7ITY3-F1
#
_entry.id   AF-A0A2W7ITY3-F1
#
_cell.length_a   1.000
_cell.length_b   1.000
_cell.length_c   1.000
_cell.angle_alpha   90.00
_cell.angle_beta   90.00
_cell.angle_gamma   90.00
#
_symmetry.space_group_name_H-M   'P 1'
#
loop_
_entity.id
_entity.type
_entity.pdbx_description
1 polymer ?
#
loop_
_entity_poly.entity_id
_entity_poly.type
_entity_poly.pdbx_seq_one_letter_code
_entity_poly.pdbx_strand_id
1 'polypeptide(L)' 'MTEERDAELDMVLKRAGLTLPPNRYAGILATYRDLQAMLPVLRGPRTAAAEPAGTYVLETITREIAP' A
#
# COMPACT_ATOMS: atom_id res chain seq x y z
N MET A 1 -12.95 -29.18 2.63
CA MET A 1 -12.39 -28.04 1.89
C MET A 1 -11.07 -27.69 2.54
N THR A 2 -9.98 -27.79 1.81
CA THR A 2 -8.66 -27.36 2.29
C THR A 2 -8.68 -25.83 2.33
N GLU A 3 -8.38 -25.21 3.48
CA GLU A 3 -8.24 -23.76 3.54
C GLU A 3 -7.05 -23.34 2.66
N GLU A 4 -7.33 -22.56 1.62
CA GLU A 4 -6.28 -22.03 0.75
C GLU A 4 -5.40 -21.06 1.55
N ARG A 5 -4.08 -21.25 1.45
CA ARG A 5 -3.07 -20.43 2.12
C ARG A 5 -2.11 -19.85 1.10
N ASP A 6 -1.69 -18.61 1.31
CA ASP A 6 -0.79 -17.88 0.45
C ASP A 6 0.40 -17.35 1.26
N ALA A 7 1.60 -17.78 0.87
CA ALA A 7 2.83 -17.48 1.61
C ALA A 7 3.20 -16.00 1.56
N GLU A 8 2.84 -15.29 0.49
CA GLU A 8 3.15 -13.88 0.34
C GLU A 8 2.25 -13.03 1.24
N LEU A 9 0.94 -13.32 1.24
CA LEU A 9 0.00 -12.68 2.17
C LEU A 9 0.42 -12.91 3.63
N ASP A 10 0.79 -14.15 3.97
CA ASP A 10 1.24 -14.50 5.32
C ASP A 10 2.49 -13.72 5.75
N MET A 11 3.44 -13.54 4.82
CA MET A 11 4.64 -12.73 5.05
C MET A 11 4.28 -11.26 5.32
N VAL A 12 3.40 -10.67 4.51
CA VAL A 12 2.99 -9.26 4.65
C VAL A 12 2.26 -9.04 5.97
N LEU A 13 1.32 -9.93 6.33
CA LEU A 13 0.61 -9.88 7.61
C LEU A 13 1.57 -9.96 8.80
N LYS A 14 2.54 -10.88 8.74
CA LYS A 14 3.58 -11.01 9.77
C LYS A 14 4.41 -9.73 9.91
N ARG A 15 4.83 -9.12 8.81
CA ARG A 15 5.58 -7.85 8.82
C ARG A 15 4.77 -6.69 9.39
N ALA A 16 3.46 -6.70 9.17
CA ALA A 16 2.53 -5.73 9.73
C ALA A 16 2.15 -6.01 11.20
N GLY A 17 2.59 -7.14 11.78
CA GLY A 17 2.17 -7.55 13.13
C GLY A 17 0.69 -7.92 13.22
N LEU A 18 0.06 -8.31 12.10
CA LEU A 18 -1.35 -8.62 12.02
C LEU A 18 -1.60 -10.13 12.01
N THR A 19 -2.61 -10.56 12.76
CA THR A 19 -3.14 -11.92 12.73
C THR A 19 -4.57 -11.91 12.22
N LEU A 20 -4.89 -12.81 11.28
CA LEU A 20 -6.24 -12.92 10.74
C LEU A 20 -7.04 -14.02 11.43
N PRO A 21 -8.30 -13.76 11.81
CA PRO A 21 -9.25 -14.82 12.14
C PRO A 21 -9.40 -15.80 10.95
N PRO A 22 -9.50 -17.12 11.18
CA PRO A 22 -9.56 -18.11 10.09
C PRO A 22 -10.69 -17.84 9.08
N ASN A 23 -11.87 -17.47 9.59
CA ASN A 23 -13.04 -17.15 8.77
C ASN A 23 -12.90 -15.89 7.90
N ARG A 24 -11.87 -15.06 8.11
CA ARG A 24 -11.60 -13.86 7.31
C ARG A 24 -10.51 -14.06 6.27
N TYR A 25 -9.71 -15.13 6.38
CA TYR A 25 -8.52 -15.31 5.55
C TYR A 25 -8.87 -15.36 4.06
N ALA A 26 -9.86 -16.17 3.68
CA ALA A 26 -10.27 -16.32 2.28
C ALA A 26 -10.73 -14.99 1.65
N GLY A 27 -11.51 -14.20 2.39
CA GLY A 27 -11.97 -12.88 1.92
C GLY A 27 -10.84 -11.88 1.77
N ILE A 28 -9.87 -11.89 2.70
CA ILE A 28 -8.71 -11.00 2.63
C ILE A 28 -7.73 -11.44 1.53
N LEU A 29 -7.59 -12.75 1.30
CA LEU A 29 -6.78 -13.27 0.20
C LEU A 29 -7.35 -12.85 -1.16
N ALA A 30 -8.67 -12.90 -1.32
CA ALA A 30 -9.32 -12.42 -2.55
C ALA A 30 -9.03 -10.92 -2.79
N THR A 31 -9.26 -10.07 -1.80
CA THR A 31 -9.02 -8.62 -1.96
C THR A 31 -7.53 -8.27 -2.09
N TYR A 32 -6.65 -9.02 -1.44
CA TYR A 32 -5.20 -8.89 -1.62
C TYR A 32 -4.81 -9.13 -3.08
N ARG A 33 -5.33 -10.20 -3.70
CA ARG A 33 -5.08 -10.52 -5.11
C ARG A 33 -5.63 -9.45 -6.05
N ASP A 34 -6.83 -8.93 -5.78
CA ASP A 34 -7.41 -7.84 -6.55
C ASP A 34 -6.54 -6.57 -6.49
N LEU A 35 -6.05 -6.21 -5.31
CA LEU A 35 -5.14 -5.06 -5.13
C LEU A 35 -3.81 -5.27 -5.87
N GLN A 36 -3.22 -6.45 -5.79
CA GLN A 36 -1.99 -6.80 -6.53
C GLN A 36 -2.19 -6.65 -8.04
N ALA A 37 -3.34 -7.09 -8.56
CA ALA A 37 -3.69 -6.93 -9.97
C ALA A 37 -3.90 -5.47 -10.39
N MET A 38 -4.27 -4.58 -9.47
CA MET A 38 -4.39 -3.14 -9.73
C MET A 38 -3.05 -2.40 -9.74
N LEU A 39 -2.00 -2.91 -9.08
CA LEU A 39 -0.71 -2.22 -8.97
C LEU A 39 -0.07 -1.81 -10.31
N PRO A 40 -0.09 -2.64 -11.37
CA PRO A 40 0.44 -2.24 -12.68
C PRO A 40 -0.26 -1.01 -13.26
N VAL A 41 -1.58 -0.90 -13.06
CA VAL A 41 -2.38 0.25 -13.53
C VAL A 41 -1.99 1.53 -12.78
N LEU A 42 -1.78 1.42 -11.46
CA LEU A 42 -1.40 2.55 -10.60
C LEU A 42 0.08 2.96 -10.74
N ARG A 43 0.92 2.09 -11.31
CA ARG A 43 2.35 2.39 -11.45
C ARG A 43 2.61 3.46 -12.51
N GLY A 44 1.85 3.48 -13.61
CA GLY A 44 2.07 4.41 -14.72
C GLY A 44 3.52 4.40 -15.24
N PRO A 45 3.88 5.29 -16.18
CA PRO A 45 5.26 5.49 -16.59
C PRO A 45 6.02 6.31 -15.53
N ARG A 46 6.38 5.69 -14.40
CA ARG A 46 7.25 6.33 -13.40
C ARG A 46 8.68 6.33 -13.89
N THR A 47 9.18 7.52 -14.23
CA THR A 47 10.61 7.75 -14.47
C THR A 47 11.30 8.14 -13.16
N ALA A 48 12.62 8.11 -13.13
CA ALA A 48 13.39 8.60 -11.97
C ALA A 48 13.12 10.09 -11.66
N ALA A 49 12.55 10.85 -12.60
CA ALA A 49 12.17 12.25 -12.42
C ALA A 49 10.73 12.43 -11.88
N ALA A 50 9.97 11.34 -11.70
CA ALA A 50 8.63 11.40 -11.14
C ALA A 50 8.71 11.49 -9.61
N GLU A 51 8.77 12.72 -9.10
CA GLU A 51 8.79 13.00 -7.67
C GLU A 51 7.50 12.54 -6.95
N PRO A 52 7.57 12.14 -5.67
CA PRO A 52 6.39 11.88 -4.86
C PRO A 52 5.49 13.11 -4.76
N ALA A 53 4.16 12.90 -4.68
CA ALA A 53 3.20 14.00 -4.53
C ALA A 53 3.36 14.79 -3.21
N GLY A 54 4.04 14.21 -2.20
CA GLY A 54 4.36 14.86 -0.94
C GLY A 54 5.87 14.86 -0.71
N THR A 55 6.52 15.99 -0.93
CA THR A 55 7.95 16.20 -0.63
C THR A 55 8.06 17.03 0.64
N TYR A 56 8.89 16.56 1.58
CA TYR A 56 9.18 17.30 2.80
C TYR A 56 9.97 18.58 2.47
N VAL A 57 9.57 19.71 3.06
CA VAL A 57 10.24 21.00 2.90
C VAL A 57 10.58 21.53 4.29
N LEU A 58 11.84 21.96 4.47
CA LEU A 58 12.39 22.42 5.74
C LEU A 58 11.76 23.73 6.26
N GLU A 59 11.18 24.53 5.37
CA GLU A 59 10.49 25.78 5.72
C GLU A 59 9.01 25.71 5.32
N THR A 60 8.12 25.81 6.31
CA THR A 60 6.77 26.26 6.04
C THR A 60 6.92 27.73 5.62
N ILE A 61 6.82 28.02 4.32
CA ILE A 61 6.70 29.41 3.86
C ILE A 61 5.37 29.92 4.41
N THR A 62 5.35 30.41 5.64
CA THR A 62 4.36 31.38 6.09
C THR A 62 4.58 32.58 5.19
N ARG A 63 3.80 32.68 4.10
CA ARG A 63 3.73 33.94 3.36
C ARG A 63 3.07 34.95 4.29
N GLU A 64 3.87 35.66 5.07
CA GLU A 64 3.42 36.95 5.60
C GLU A 64 3.19 37.85 4.38
N ILE A 65 1.92 38.16 4.14
CA ILE A 65 1.56 39.30 3.31
C ILE A 65 1.93 40.52 4.17
N ALA A 66 3.13 41.05 3.95
CA ALA A 66 3.47 42.36 4.49
C ALA A 66 2.57 43.44 3.84
N PRO A 67 2.12 44.45 4.61
CA PRO A 67 1.10 45.43 4.20
C PRO A 67 1.51 46.35 3.06
#